data_AF-A0A8T4PZP7-F1
#
_entry.id   AF-A0A8T4PZP7-F1
#
_cell.length_a   1.000
_cell.length_b   1.000
_cell.length_c   1.000
_cell.angle_alpha   90.00
_cell.angle_beta   90.00
_cell.angle_gamma   90.00
#
_symmetry.space_group_name_H-M   'P 1'
#
loop_
_entity.id
_entity.type
_entity.pdbx_description
1 polymer ?
#
loop_
_entity_poly.entity_id
_entity_poly.type
_entity_poly.pdbx_seq_one_letter_code
_entity_poly.pdbx_strand_id
1 'polypeptide(L)'
;SMSRDTTQIERETYRSLINRIEMYVSGVFRFLNRQTKLNFKNRFVCFNIGDMPEQVKPTMMFLILDYVTMKMRSDIERKILVIDEAWSLLQKTQEESYIFKIVKTCRKFNLGLLLITQDVEDLVQSSAGKALLNNSEYTLLLRQKPSIIENVVQTFHLSLAEREKLLTAGTGEGILIIANEHSEIKVIASPDEHQYITTNADEKLAAREIVTEFKDNTLDYAKGFYRRNDLTEEQVQELLQNGYKISSHIGLYGGRQEDYVLKSRSNESDTHFFVVKAIEEYIKKYADDVKLYEKSNADIVFTSGKNTVAIEVETGRNKKVDITNKVHLLKQRYGTDWFFVVTRWQNKEKYSQYGETFLRKEVPAILKKRYFFQSSNSDQNKLKPHSLGDKNKLKQNFFEVQTAREVYRTDSKHFEPLEDKHETSKQTGGHHETRQNKCTGKQANKNNLRPEQTNRRKPDNKK
;
A
#
# COMPACT_ATOMS: atom_id res chain seq x y z
N SER A 1 42.09 4.67 1.08
CA SER A 1 43.39 4.31 1.69
C SER A 1 43.73 5.38 2.72
N MET A 2 44.15 4.99 3.93
CA MET A 2 44.63 5.97 4.93
C MET A 2 45.97 6.57 4.47
N SER A 3 46.16 7.88 4.60
CA SER A 3 47.43 8.53 4.24
C SER A 3 48.56 8.01 5.13
N ARG A 4 49.79 7.98 4.61
CA ARG A 4 50.96 7.44 5.32
C ARG A 4 51.33 8.23 6.58
N ASP A 5 50.82 9.45 6.75
CA ASP A 5 51.20 10.39 7.82
C ASP A 5 50.29 10.36 9.06
N THR A 6 49.33 9.43 9.14
CA THR A 6 48.45 9.31 10.33
C THR A 6 49.15 8.61 11.48
N THR A 7 49.10 9.24 12.66
CA THR A 7 49.58 8.68 13.93
C THR A 7 48.84 7.39 14.29
N GLN A 8 49.44 6.51 15.10
CA GLN A 8 48.83 5.23 15.46
C GLN A 8 47.45 5.38 16.13
N ILE A 9 47.29 6.40 16.97
CA ILE A 9 46.02 6.75 17.65
C ILE A 9 44.94 7.15 16.63
N GLU A 10 45.31 7.93 15.60
CA GLU A 10 44.38 8.31 14.54
C GLU A 10 43.94 7.10 13.72
N ARG A 11 44.85 6.17 13.41
CA ARG A 11 44.50 4.94 12.67
C ARG A 11 43.52 4.06 13.43
N GLU A 12 43.72 3.89 14.73
CA GLU A 12 42.79 3.15 15.59
C GLU A 12 41.42 3.83 15.67
N THR A 13 41.41 5.16 15.83
CA THR A 13 40.18 5.97 15.84
C THR A 13 39.42 5.87 14.53
N TYR A 14 40.10 6.04 13.39
CA TYR A 14 39.49 5.93 12.07
C TYR A 14 38.96 4.53 11.80
N ARG A 15 39.68 3.48 12.20
CA ARG A 15 39.20 2.10 12.06
C ARG A 15 37.93 1.86 12.87
N SER A 16 37.86 2.37 14.10
CA SER A 16 36.66 2.31 14.94
C SER A 16 35.46 3.02 14.28
N LEU A 17 35.68 4.22 13.73
CA LEU A 17 34.64 4.97 13.01
C LEU A 17 34.18 4.26 11.73
N ILE A 18 35.12 3.74 10.93
CA ILE A 18 34.80 2.98 9.72
C ILE A 18 33.93 1.77 10.07
N ASN A 19 34.31 0.98 11.08
CA ASN A 19 33.52 -0.18 11.49
C ASN A 19 32.09 0.20 11.93
N ARG A 20 31.91 1.36 12.60
CA ARG A 20 30.58 1.85 13.00
C ARG A 20 29.76 2.37 11.81
N ILE A 21 30.39 3.01 10.83
CA ILE A 21 29.71 3.56 9.65
C ILE A 21 29.42 2.46 8.62
N GLU A 22 30.25 1.42 8.55
CA GLU A 22 30.10 0.30 7.61
C GLU A 22 28.72 -0.38 7.74
N MET A 23 28.21 -0.48 8.97
CA MET A 23 26.85 -0.89 9.29
C MET A 23 25.75 -0.17 8.48
N TYR A 24 25.94 1.12 8.18
CA TYR A 24 25.01 1.97 7.41
C TYR A 24 25.32 1.99 5.92
N VAL A 25 26.51 1.55 5.50
CA VAL A 25 26.93 1.53 4.09
C VAL A 25 26.65 0.18 3.45
N SER A 26 27.10 -0.90 4.08
CA SER A 26 27.01 -2.28 3.58
C SER A 26 26.25 -3.22 4.54
N GLY A 27 26.06 -2.83 5.81
CA GLY A 27 25.40 -3.65 6.83
C GLY A 27 23.88 -3.53 6.89
N VAL A 28 23.31 -3.94 8.03
CA VAL A 28 21.85 -4.04 8.27
C VAL A 28 21.11 -2.70 8.25
N PHE A 29 21.82 -1.58 8.40
CA PHE A 29 21.24 -0.24 8.33
C PHE A 29 21.39 0.42 6.94
N ARG A 30 21.86 -0.32 5.93
CA ARG A 30 22.05 0.20 4.55
C ARG A 30 20.80 0.83 3.95
N PHE A 31 19.61 0.42 4.40
CA PHE A 31 18.35 1.01 3.92
C PHE A 31 18.21 2.50 4.27
N LEU A 32 18.88 2.99 5.34
CA LEU A 32 18.94 4.41 5.70
C LEU A 32 19.83 5.22 4.75
N ASN A 33 20.79 4.57 4.08
CA ASN A 33 21.68 5.20 3.11
C ASN A 33 21.05 5.26 1.70
N ARG A 34 19.80 5.74 1.64
CA ARG A 34 19.02 5.91 0.40
C ARG A 34 18.14 7.14 0.54
N GLN A 35 17.80 7.75 -0.60
CA GLN A 35 16.85 8.87 -0.61
C GLN A 35 15.49 8.43 -0.02
N THR A 36 14.97 9.20 0.92
CA THR A 36 13.64 8.97 1.50
C THR A 36 12.56 9.04 0.41
N LYS A 37 11.80 7.96 0.25
CA LYS A 37 10.70 7.87 -0.74
C LYS A 37 9.30 8.04 -0.12
N LEU A 38 9.23 8.37 1.18
CA LEU A 38 7.97 8.47 1.90
C LEU A 38 7.21 9.74 1.49
N ASN A 39 5.94 9.59 1.08
CA ASN A 39 5.07 10.71 0.81
C ASN A 39 4.42 11.22 2.10
N PHE A 40 4.99 12.28 2.66
CA PHE A 40 4.53 12.91 3.89
C PHE A 40 3.41 13.96 3.68
N LYS A 41 2.87 14.10 2.46
CA LYS A 41 1.75 15.01 2.16
C LYS A 41 0.37 14.35 2.29
N ASN A 42 0.32 13.05 2.56
CA ASN A 42 -0.94 12.32 2.70
C ASN A 42 -1.68 12.71 3.98
N ARG A 43 -3.02 12.61 3.94
CA ARG A 43 -3.90 12.83 5.11
C ARG A 43 -3.79 11.73 6.17
N PHE A 44 -3.31 10.55 5.77
CA PHE A 44 -3.07 9.41 6.64
C PHE A 44 -1.65 8.90 6.39
N VAL A 45 -0.85 8.79 7.46
CA VAL A 45 0.53 8.33 7.43
C VAL A 45 0.68 7.25 8.50
N CYS A 46 1.06 6.04 8.09
CA CYS A 46 1.27 4.91 8.98
C CYS A 46 2.72 4.46 8.92
N PHE A 47 3.38 4.40 10.08
CA PHE A 47 4.74 3.89 10.21
C PHE A 47 4.70 2.46 10.75
N ASN A 48 4.80 1.47 9.86
CA ASN A 48 4.92 0.08 10.27
C ASN A 48 6.39 -0.28 10.52
N ILE A 49 6.71 -0.60 11.78
CA ILE A 49 8.05 -1.02 12.23
C ILE A 49 8.07 -2.48 12.74
N GLY A 50 6.98 -3.23 12.56
CA GLY A 50 6.83 -4.60 13.08
C GLY A 50 7.93 -5.54 12.57
N ASP A 51 8.16 -5.52 11.25
CA ASP A 51 9.09 -6.41 10.54
C ASP A 51 10.56 -5.95 10.60
N MET A 52 10.87 -4.86 11.32
CA MET A 52 12.24 -4.37 11.42
C MET A 52 13.07 -5.21 12.43
N PRO A 53 14.37 -5.40 12.20
CA PRO A 53 15.25 -6.02 13.19
C PRO A 53 15.26 -5.23 14.50
N GLU A 54 15.31 -5.91 15.65
CA GLU A 54 15.27 -5.27 16.97
C GLU A 54 16.37 -4.24 17.18
N GLN A 55 17.56 -4.46 16.62
CA GLN A 55 18.68 -3.52 16.72
C GLN A 55 18.38 -2.20 15.99
N VAL A 56 17.52 -2.25 14.98
CA VAL A 56 17.18 -1.11 14.11
C VAL A 56 15.99 -0.31 14.67
N LYS A 57 15.06 -0.98 15.35
CA LYS A 57 13.83 -0.38 15.89
C LYS A 57 14.08 0.90 16.71
N PRO A 58 15.03 0.98 17.67
CA PRO A 58 15.27 2.19 18.45
C PRO A 58 15.63 3.41 17.59
N THR A 59 16.53 3.21 16.61
CA THR A 59 16.94 4.29 15.69
C THR A 59 15.78 4.76 14.83
N MET A 60 14.97 3.83 14.31
CA MET A 60 13.81 4.16 13.51
C MET A 60 12.72 4.85 14.33
N MET A 61 12.50 4.39 15.55
CA MET A 61 11.56 5.01 16.48
C MET A 61 11.96 6.47 16.77
N PHE A 62 13.24 6.71 17.05
CA PHE A 62 13.77 8.06 17.23
C PHE A 62 13.46 8.97 16.03
N LEU A 63 13.73 8.50 14.81
CA LEU A 63 13.45 9.27 13.58
C LEU A 63 11.95 9.54 13.38
N ILE A 64 11.10 8.57 13.69
CA ILE A 64 9.64 8.70 13.60
C ILE A 64 9.14 9.73 14.62
N LEU A 65 9.59 9.65 15.87
CA LEU A 65 9.20 10.59 16.93
C LEU A 65 9.66 12.02 16.63
N ASP A 66 10.85 12.18 16.06
CA ASP A 66 11.34 13.49 15.62
C ASP A 66 10.49 14.05 14.48
N TYR A 67 10.17 13.22 13.47
CA TYR A 67 9.25 13.59 12.40
C TYR A 67 7.87 13.98 12.93
N VAL A 68 7.30 13.20 13.86
CA VAL A 68 6.01 13.48 14.49
C VAL A 68 6.06 14.81 15.25
N THR A 69 7.14 15.07 15.98
CA THR A 69 7.34 16.33 16.71
C THR A 69 7.45 17.52 15.76
N MET A 70 8.20 17.38 14.66
CA MET A 70 8.29 18.39 13.61
C MET A 70 6.91 18.63 12.98
N LYS A 71 6.16 17.57 12.64
CA LYS A 71 4.85 17.68 12.02
C LYS A 71 3.81 18.29 12.95
N MET A 72 3.83 17.93 14.23
CA MET A 72 3.02 18.55 15.28
C MET A 72 3.25 20.07 15.33
N ARG A 73 4.51 20.52 15.22
CA ARG A 73 4.87 21.95 15.30
C ARG A 73 4.72 22.71 13.98
N SER A 74 4.54 22.01 12.86
CA SER A 74 4.55 22.63 11.53
C SER A 74 3.35 23.53 11.25
N ASP A 75 2.19 23.22 11.83
CA ASP A 75 0.94 23.95 11.61
C ASP A 75 -0.06 23.63 12.74
N ILE A 76 -1.12 24.44 12.88
CA ILE A 76 -2.15 24.29 13.93
C ILE A 76 -3.38 23.48 13.49
N GLU A 77 -3.33 22.84 12.32
CA GLU A 77 -4.43 21.99 11.83
C GLU A 77 -4.68 20.83 12.80
N ARG A 78 -5.93 20.37 12.86
CA ARG A 78 -6.30 19.22 13.70
C ARG A 78 -5.58 17.96 13.20
N LYS A 79 -4.87 17.29 14.11
CA LYS A 79 -4.17 16.04 13.85
C LYS A 79 -4.47 15.04 14.94
N ILE A 80 -4.40 13.76 14.63
CA ILE A 80 -4.46 12.68 15.62
C ILE A 80 -3.19 11.86 15.45
N LEU A 81 -2.43 11.72 16.53
CA LEU A 81 -1.33 10.77 16.64
C LEU A 81 -1.88 9.51 17.33
N VAL A 82 -1.86 8.40 16.61
CA VAL A 82 -2.18 7.08 17.16
C VAL A 82 -0.87 6.33 17.34
N ILE A 83 -0.65 5.84 18.56
CA ILE A 83 0.49 5.01 18.90
C ILE A 83 -0.07 3.66 19.34
N ASP A 84 0.15 2.65 18.49
CA ASP A 84 -0.16 1.26 18.79
C ASP A 84 1.05 0.61 19.48
N GLU A 85 0.79 -0.20 20.50
CA GLU A 85 1.80 -0.95 21.25
C GLU A 85 2.91 -0.08 21.88
N ALA A 86 2.51 0.74 22.84
CA ALA A 86 3.35 1.75 23.46
C ALA A 86 4.48 1.25 24.38
N TRP A 87 4.48 -0.02 24.81
CA TRP A 87 5.42 -0.51 25.82
C TRP A 87 6.88 -0.25 25.43
N SER A 88 7.21 -0.46 24.15
CA SER A 88 8.57 -0.28 23.63
C SER A 88 9.08 1.16 23.78
N LEU A 89 8.17 2.14 23.72
CA LEU A 89 8.41 3.57 23.87
C LEU A 89 8.52 4.01 25.34
N LEU A 90 7.80 3.33 26.23
CA LEU A 90 7.68 3.70 27.64
C LEU A 90 8.81 3.15 28.51
N GLN A 91 9.50 2.09 28.06
CA GLN A 91 10.58 1.43 28.82
C GLN A 91 11.97 2.09 28.66
N LYS A 92 12.22 2.82 27.58
CA LYS A 92 13.54 3.43 27.31
C LYS A 92 13.56 4.90 27.67
N THR A 93 14.45 5.27 28.58
CA THR A 93 14.57 6.63 29.15
C THR A 93 14.63 7.77 28.13
N GLN A 94 15.31 7.58 26.99
CA GLN A 94 15.35 8.60 25.94
C GLN A 94 14.03 8.71 25.18
N GLU A 95 13.45 7.60 24.75
CA GLU A 95 12.18 7.54 23.99
C GLU A 95 11.02 8.04 24.86
N GLU A 96 10.99 7.65 26.14
CA GLU A 96 10.05 8.11 27.17
C GLU A 96 10.04 9.64 27.27
N SER A 97 11.21 10.28 27.23
CA SER A 97 11.33 11.73 27.31
C SER A 97 10.68 12.47 26.13
N TYR A 98 10.64 11.86 24.94
CA TYR A 98 9.97 12.42 23.77
C TYR A 98 8.47 12.31 23.90
N ILE A 99 7.97 11.12 24.25
CA ILE A 99 6.53 10.90 24.48
C ILE A 99 6.03 11.83 25.59
N PHE A 100 6.75 11.95 26.70
CA PHE A 100 6.41 12.87 27.78
C PHE A 100 6.25 14.33 27.27
N LYS A 101 7.18 14.80 26.43
CA LYS A 101 7.10 16.14 25.82
C LYS A 101 5.88 16.27 24.91
N ILE A 102 5.59 15.25 24.10
CA ILE A 102 4.41 15.25 23.22
C ILE A 102 3.14 15.32 24.07
N VAL A 103 2.98 14.44 25.07
CA VAL A 103 1.83 14.42 25.99
C VAL A 103 1.60 15.79 26.65
N LYS A 104 2.66 16.46 27.11
CA LYS A 104 2.53 17.78 27.77
C LYS A 104 2.26 18.93 26.82
N THR A 105 2.46 18.76 25.51
CA THR A 105 2.38 19.88 24.55
C THR A 105 1.39 19.68 23.41
N CYS A 106 0.88 18.47 23.19
CA CYS A 106 0.02 18.11 22.06
C CYS A 106 -1.20 19.03 21.92
N ARG A 107 -1.87 19.36 23.03
CA ARG A 107 -3.03 20.27 23.06
C ARG A 107 -2.72 21.66 22.51
N LYS A 108 -1.51 22.20 22.76
CA LYS A 108 -1.09 23.52 22.23
C LYS A 108 -1.03 23.54 20.70
N PHE A 109 -0.79 22.38 20.09
CA PHE A 109 -0.63 22.21 18.64
C PHE A 109 -1.83 21.54 17.99
N ASN A 110 -2.99 21.52 18.67
CA ASN A 110 -4.22 20.93 18.14
C ASN A 110 -4.05 19.44 17.73
N LEU A 111 -3.17 18.74 18.45
CA LEU A 111 -2.88 17.32 18.27
C LEU A 111 -3.63 16.52 19.34
N GLY A 112 -4.53 15.63 18.90
CA GLY A 112 -5.05 14.55 19.73
C GLY A 112 -4.03 13.41 19.82
N LEU A 113 -3.88 12.82 21.00
CA LEU A 113 -3.02 11.66 21.22
C LEU A 113 -3.90 10.48 21.65
N LEU A 114 -3.82 9.39 20.90
CA LEU A 114 -4.45 8.11 21.23
C LEU A 114 -3.34 7.08 21.42
N LEU A 115 -3.25 6.53 22.63
CA LEU A 115 -2.31 5.46 22.97
C LEU A 115 -3.09 4.16 23.13
N ILE A 116 -2.60 3.09 22.51
CA ILE A 116 -3.16 1.75 22.63
C ILE A 116 -2.10 0.85 23.26
N THR A 117 -2.46 0.14 24.32
CA THR A 117 -1.57 -0.79 25.04
C THR A 117 -2.37 -1.93 25.65
N GLN A 118 -1.73 -3.10 25.76
CA GLN A 118 -2.29 -4.27 26.44
C GLN A 118 -1.98 -4.30 27.94
N ASP A 119 -0.94 -3.59 28.37
CA ASP A 119 -0.49 -3.57 29.76
C ASP A 119 -0.62 -2.16 30.34
N VAL A 120 -1.39 -2.06 31.43
CA VAL A 120 -1.57 -0.83 32.20
C VAL A 120 -0.36 -0.58 33.10
N GLU A 121 0.37 -1.62 33.48
CA GLU A 121 1.56 -1.52 34.33
C GLU A 121 2.64 -0.66 33.66
N ASP A 122 2.83 -0.82 32.34
CA ASP A 122 3.77 0.00 31.56
C ASP A 122 3.44 1.51 31.65
N LEU A 123 2.15 1.86 31.74
CA LEU A 123 1.71 3.25 31.92
C LEU A 123 1.99 3.75 33.33
N VAL A 124 1.71 2.92 34.33
CA VAL A 124 1.85 3.28 35.75
C VAL A 124 3.32 3.34 36.16
N GLN A 125 4.22 2.59 35.53
CA GLN A 125 5.65 2.65 35.84
C GLN A 125 6.36 3.82 35.15
N SER A 126 5.89 4.23 33.97
CA SER A 126 6.50 5.32 33.19
C SER A 126 6.02 6.71 33.62
N SER A 127 6.94 7.69 33.62
CA SER A 127 6.60 9.11 33.80
C SER A 127 5.75 9.65 32.64
N ALA A 128 6.01 9.19 31.41
CA ALA A 128 5.21 9.52 30.24
C ALA A 128 3.81 8.88 30.31
N GLY A 129 3.73 7.63 30.75
CA GLY A 129 2.46 6.92 30.98
C GLY A 129 1.60 7.59 32.04
N LYS A 130 2.17 7.92 33.21
CA LYS A 130 1.48 8.70 34.26
C LYS A 130 1.01 10.06 33.74
N ALA A 131 1.84 10.74 32.95
CA ALA A 131 1.44 12.02 32.35
C ALA A 131 0.27 11.84 31.39
N LEU A 132 0.25 10.76 30.61
CA LEU A 132 -0.86 10.47 29.71
C LEU A 132 -2.14 10.18 30.49
N LEU A 133 -2.10 9.27 31.47
CA LEU A 133 -3.27 8.95 32.30
C LEU A 133 -3.89 10.19 32.93
N ASN A 134 -3.07 11.07 33.51
CA ASN A 134 -3.53 12.30 34.16
C ASN A 134 -4.06 13.38 33.18
N ASN A 135 -3.77 13.27 31.88
CA ASN A 135 -4.17 14.28 30.88
C ASN A 135 -5.14 13.72 29.83
N SER A 136 -5.53 12.45 29.95
CA SER A 136 -6.45 11.78 29.03
C SER A 136 -7.86 11.93 29.54
N GLU A 137 -8.70 12.59 28.74
CA GLU A 137 -10.12 12.77 29.05
C GLU A 137 -10.95 11.55 28.63
N TYR A 138 -10.46 10.77 27.67
CA TYR A 138 -11.12 9.58 27.16
C TYR A 138 -10.26 8.35 27.48
N THR A 139 -10.87 7.34 28.10
CA THR A 139 -10.25 6.02 28.29
C THR A 139 -11.24 4.96 27.84
N LEU A 140 -10.80 4.04 26.98
CA LEU A 140 -11.58 2.87 26.58
C LEU A 140 -10.92 1.61 27.15
N LEU A 141 -11.58 0.97 28.10
CA LEU A 141 -11.16 -0.30 28.68
C LEU A 141 -11.94 -1.43 28.04
N LEU A 142 -11.24 -2.27 27.27
CA LEU A 142 -11.80 -3.51 26.72
C LEU A 142 -11.57 -4.67 27.69
N ARG A 143 -12.02 -5.87 27.31
CA ARG A 143 -11.87 -7.11 28.09
C ARG A 143 -10.45 -7.28 28.68
N GLN A 144 -10.38 -7.55 29.98
CA GLN A 144 -9.13 -7.70 30.73
C GLN A 144 -8.93 -9.14 31.20
N LYS A 145 -7.67 -9.54 31.42
CA LYS A 145 -7.35 -10.85 32.03
C LYS A 145 -7.50 -10.78 33.55
N PRO A 146 -7.93 -11.87 34.21
CA PRO A 146 -7.98 -11.94 35.68
C PRO A 146 -6.66 -11.60 36.38
N SER A 147 -5.53 -11.86 35.71
CA SER A 147 -4.19 -11.60 36.28
C SER A 147 -3.82 -10.12 36.37
N ILE A 148 -4.46 -9.24 35.60
CA ILE A 148 -4.13 -7.80 35.55
C ILE A 148 -5.27 -6.90 36.03
N ILE A 149 -6.49 -7.44 36.17
CA ILE A 149 -7.70 -6.65 36.44
C ILE A 149 -7.59 -5.80 37.70
N GLU A 150 -6.91 -6.27 38.75
CA GLU A 150 -6.79 -5.51 40.00
C GLU A 150 -6.00 -4.20 39.81
N ASN A 151 -4.94 -4.21 39.00
CA ASN A 151 -4.18 -3.01 38.68
C ASN A 151 -5.02 -2.03 37.86
N VAL A 152 -5.83 -2.54 36.92
CA VAL A 152 -6.77 -1.73 36.13
C VAL A 152 -7.83 -1.08 37.04
N VAL A 153 -8.44 -1.86 37.93
CA VAL A 153 -9.46 -1.39 38.89
C VAL A 153 -8.89 -0.28 39.78
N GLN A 154 -7.68 -0.47 40.30
CA GLN A 154 -7.03 0.54 41.13
C GLN A 154 -6.68 1.80 40.35
N THR A 155 -6.17 1.65 39.12
CA THR A 155 -5.71 2.78 38.29
C THR A 155 -6.87 3.66 37.81
N PHE A 156 -8.01 3.05 37.46
CA PHE A 156 -9.17 3.76 36.90
C PHE A 156 -10.34 3.88 37.87
N HIS A 157 -10.14 3.54 39.15
CA HIS A 157 -11.15 3.62 40.21
C HIS A 157 -12.47 2.93 39.87
N LEU A 158 -12.38 1.71 39.31
CA LEU A 158 -13.54 0.96 38.87
C LEU A 158 -14.32 0.37 40.06
N SER A 159 -15.64 0.31 39.92
CA SER A 159 -16.54 -0.43 40.81
C SER A 159 -16.43 -1.95 40.61
N LEU A 160 -16.99 -2.71 41.56
CA LEU A 160 -17.07 -4.17 41.45
C LEU A 160 -17.89 -4.61 40.22
N ALA A 161 -18.95 -3.89 39.88
CA ALA A 161 -19.76 -4.21 38.70
C ALA A 161 -18.97 -4.02 37.39
N GLU A 162 -18.20 -2.94 37.31
CA GLU A 162 -17.34 -2.64 36.16
C GLU A 162 -16.19 -3.64 36.03
N ARG A 163 -15.61 -4.06 37.16
CA ARG A 163 -14.62 -5.14 37.21
C ARG A 163 -15.19 -6.43 36.60
N GLU A 164 -16.35 -6.88 37.06
CA GLU A 164 -17.00 -8.09 36.53
C GLU A 164 -17.34 -7.94 35.05
N LYS A 165 -17.77 -6.74 34.62
CA LYS A 165 -18.02 -6.45 33.21
C LYS A 165 -16.77 -6.63 32.36
N LEU A 166 -15.62 -6.08 32.78
CA LEU A 166 -14.36 -6.22 32.02
C LEU A 166 -13.83 -7.65 31.98
N LEU A 167 -14.13 -8.48 32.98
CA LEU A 167 -13.75 -9.90 33.01
C LEU A 167 -14.61 -10.75 32.06
N THR A 168 -15.89 -10.38 31.88
CA THR A 168 -16.89 -11.15 31.13
C THR A 168 -17.19 -10.57 29.74
N ALA A 169 -16.67 -9.38 29.42
CA ALA A 169 -16.91 -8.67 28.16
C ALA A 169 -16.63 -9.55 26.93
N GLY A 170 -17.48 -9.45 25.91
CA GLY A 170 -17.23 -10.03 24.59
C GLY A 170 -16.22 -9.22 23.77
N THR A 171 -15.93 -9.69 22.54
CA THR A 171 -15.15 -8.92 21.57
C THR A 171 -15.87 -7.60 21.25
N GLY A 172 -15.15 -6.48 21.35
CA GLY A 172 -15.68 -5.14 21.12
C GLY A 172 -16.47 -4.56 22.29
N GLU A 173 -16.67 -5.30 23.37
CA GLU A 173 -17.35 -4.81 24.58
C GLU A 173 -16.35 -4.30 25.61
N GLY A 174 -16.76 -3.30 26.37
CA GLY A 174 -15.92 -2.68 27.39
C GLY A 174 -16.58 -1.53 28.12
N ILE A 175 -15.76 -0.70 28.76
CA ILE A 175 -16.15 0.49 29.50
C ILE A 175 -15.46 1.69 28.86
N LEU A 176 -16.27 2.68 28.49
CA LEU A 176 -15.82 4.01 28.08
C LEU A 176 -15.89 4.94 29.29
N ILE A 177 -14.76 5.55 29.60
CA ILE A 177 -14.63 6.58 30.63
C ILE A 177 -14.41 7.91 29.92
N ILE A 178 -15.29 8.88 30.19
CA ILE A 178 -15.18 10.27 29.73
C ILE A 178 -15.11 11.16 30.96
N ALA A 179 -13.93 11.73 31.21
CA ALA A 179 -13.59 12.41 32.46
C ALA A 179 -13.88 11.52 33.68
N ASN A 180 -15.03 11.70 34.34
CA ASN A 180 -15.45 10.95 35.52
C ASN A 180 -16.71 10.09 35.27
N GLU A 181 -17.24 10.09 34.04
CA GLU A 181 -18.43 9.32 33.68
C GLU A 181 -18.04 8.01 33.02
N HIS A 182 -18.59 6.92 33.53
CA HIS A 182 -18.29 5.57 33.08
C HIS A 182 -19.54 4.99 32.42
N SER A 183 -19.37 4.39 31.24
CA SER A 183 -20.47 3.81 30.48
C SER A 183 -20.04 2.52 29.79
N GLU A 184 -20.89 1.51 29.81
CA GLU A 184 -20.68 0.33 29.00
C GLU A 184 -20.80 0.66 27.52
N ILE A 185 -19.92 0.08 26.71
CA ILE A 185 -19.92 0.27 25.26
C ILE A 185 -19.73 -1.06 24.54
N LYS A 186 -20.35 -1.18 23.36
CA LYS A 186 -20.10 -2.25 22.40
C LYS A 186 -19.79 -1.64 21.04
N VAL A 187 -18.55 -1.81 20.60
CA VAL A 187 -18.08 -1.38 19.28
C VAL A 187 -18.41 -2.47 18.27
N ILE A 188 -19.14 -2.10 17.23
CA ILE A 188 -19.53 -3.00 16.13
C ILE A 188 -19.01 -2.38 14.84
N ALA A 189 -18.13 -3.12 14.15
CA ALA A 189 -17.67 -2.73 12.82
C ALA A 189 -18.74 -3.05 11.78
N SER A 190 -18.86 -2.22 10.76
CA SER A 190 -19.66 -2.57 9.58
C SER A 190 -19.06 -3.81 8.88
N PRO A 191 -19.84 -4.54 8.07
CA PRO A 191 -19.33 -5.70 7.34
C PRO A 191 -18.09 -5.38 6.49
N ASP A 192 -18.06 -4.21 5.86
CA ASP A 192 -16.94 -3.77 5.03
C ASP A 192 -15.70 -3.45 5.89
N GLU A 193 -15.85 -2.71 6.99
CA GLU A 193 -14.74 -2.44 7.91
C GLU A 193 -14.19 -3.73 8.53
N HIS A 194 -15.07 -4.66 8.92
CA HIS A 194 -14.69 -5.93 9.53
C HIS A 194 -13.76 -6.75 8.63
N GLN A 195 -13.99 -6.76 7.31
CA GLN A 195 -13.10 -7.43 6.35
C GLN A 195 -11.67 -6.88 6.37
N TYR A 196 -11.52 -5.57 6.58
CA TYR A 196 -10.20 -4.93 6.61
C TYR A 196 -9.50 -5.05 7.96
N ILE A 197 -10.26 -5.01 9.07
CA ILE A 197 -9.68 -4.94 10.42
C ILE A 197 -9.60 -6.30 11.12
N THR A 198 -10.32 -7.32 10.66
CA THR A 198 -10.32 -8.62 11.32
C THR A 198 -8.89 -9.16 11.42
N THR A 199 -8.52 -9.62 12.60
CA THR A 199 -7.26 -10.32 12.86
C THR A 199 -7.46 -11.81 13.01
N ASN A 200 -8.71 -12.28 13.01
CA ASN A 200 -9.05 -13.68 13.17
C ASN A 200 -8.49 -14.49 11.99
N ALA A 201 -7.60 -15.44 12.32
CA ALA A 201 -6.93 -16.26 11.32
C ALA A 201 -7.92 -17.11 10.51
N ASP A 202 -8.96 -17.64 11.15
CA ASP A 202 -9.96 -18.48 10.49
C ASP A 202 -10.80 -17.68 9.50
N GLU A 203 -11.22 -16.47 9.88
CA GLU A 203 -11.91 -15.54 8.98
C GLU A 203 -11.01 -15.10 7.81
N LYS A 204 -9.71 -14.87 8.07
CA LYS A 204 -8.74 -14.56 7.01
C LYS A 204 -8.51 -15.73 6.07
N LEU A 205 -8.50 -16.96 6.58
CA LEU A 205 -8.33 -18.16 5.77
C LEU A 205 -9.57 -18.41 4.90
N ALA A 206 -10.77 -18.27 5.46
CA ALA A 206 -12.02 -18.31 4.70
C ALA A 206 -12.08 -17.20 3.63
N ALA A 207 -11.64 -15.98 3.95
CA ALA A 207 -11.51 -14.90 2.99
C ALA A 207 -10.49 -15.22 1.89
N ARG A 208 -9.34 -15.84 2.22
CA ARG A 208 -8.30 -16.25 1.26
C ARG A 208 -8.76 -17.31 0.28
N GLU A 209 -9.62 -18.24 0.69
CA GLU A 209 -10.25 -19.21 -0.22
C GLU A 209 -11.22 -18.55 -1.21
N ILE A 210 -11.75 -17.37 -0.87
CA ILE A 210 -12.64 -16.56 -1.71
C ILE A 210 -11.84 -15.58 -2.61
N VAL A 211 -10.55 -15.33 -2.36
CA VAL A 211 -9.70 -14.50 -3.25
C VAL A 211 -9.21 -15.29 -4.46
N THR A 212 -10.12 -15.62 -5.38
CA THR A 212 -9.80 -15.69 -6.81
C THR A 212 -10.16 -14.35 -7.43
N GLU A 213 -9.12 -13.57 -7.76
CA GLU A 213 -9.14 -12.31 -8.51
C GLU A 213 -9.95 -11.14 -7.91
N PHE A 214 -9.28 -10.28 -7.12
CA PHE A 214 -9.63 -8.86 -7.16
C PHE A 214 -9.22 -8.31 -8.53
N LYS A 215 -10.16 -8.28 -9.48
CA LYS A 215 -10.03 -7.44 -10.68
C LYS A 215 -10.10 -5.99 -10.23
N ASP A 216 -9.03 -5.26 -10.46
CA ASP A 216 -9.02 -3.80 -10.41
C ASP A 216 -10.18 -3.29 -11.27
N ASN A 217 -11.16 -2.63 -10.65
CA ASN A 217 -12.35 -2.13 -11.34
C ASN A 217 -12.07 -0.89 -12.18
N THR A 218 -10.81 -0.41 -12.21
CA THR A 218 -10.41 0.72 -13.05
C THR A 218 -9.99 0.28 -14.46
N LEU A 219 -10.62 0.87 -15.47
CA LEU A 219 -10.30 0.60 -16.87
C LEU A 219 -9.02 1.36 -17.30
N ASP A 220 -7.94 0.63 -17.57
CA ASP A 220 -6.72 1.21 -18.17
C ASP A 220 -6.88 1.51 -19.67
N TYR A 221 -7.39 2.69 -20.00
CA TYR A 221 -7.56 3.14 -21.38
C TYR A 221 -6.28 3.11 -22.24
N ALA A 222 -5.08 3.06 -21.64
CA ALA A 222 -3.82 2.95 -22.37
C ALA A 222 -3.56 1.52 -22.88
N LYS A 223 -4.18 0.51 -22.26
CA LYS A 223 -4.09 -0.90 -22.70
C LYS A 223 -4.60 -1.08 -24.13
N GLY A 224 -5.68 -0.39 -24.48
CA GLY A 224 -6.23 -0.33 -25.84
C GLY A 224 -6.95 -1.60 -26.31
N PHE A 225 -6.91 -2.70 -25.54
CA PHE A 225 -7.66 -3.92 -25.85
C PHE A 225 -8.06 -4.72 -24.60
N TYR A 226 -9.24 -5.34 -24.65
CA TYR A 226 -9.80 -6.18 -23.58
C TYR A 226 -10.55 -7.37 -24.16
N ARG A 227 -10.56 -8.51 -23.45
CA ARG A 227 -11.51 -9.59 -23.75
C ARG A 227 -12.89 -9.18 -23.29
N ARG A 228 -13.91 -9.37 -24.11
CA ARG A 228 -15.29 -9.02 -23.77
C ARG A 228 -15.81 -9.77 -22.54
N ASN A 229 -15.42 -11.03 -22.38
CA ASN A 229 -15.81 -11.87 -21.25
C ASN A 229 -15.15 -11.46 -19.92
N ASP A 230 -14.11 -10.62 -19.97
CA ASP A 230 -13.42 -10.16 -18.77
C ASP A 230 -14.04 -8.87 -18.19
N LEU A 231 -15.00 -8.28 -18.89
CA LEU A 231 -15.61 -6.98 -18.60
C LEU A 231 -17.08 -7.11 -18.18
N THR A 232 -17.54 -6.20 -17.32
CA THR A 232 -18.98 -6.02 -17.05
C THR A 232 -19.67 -5.29 -18.21
N GLU A 233 -21.01 -5.37 -18.27
CA GLU A 233 -21.77 -4.62 -19.29
C GLU A 233 -21.52 -3.11 -19.20
N GLU A 234 -21.44 -2.56 -17.99
CA GLU A 234 -21.18 -1.14 -17.75
C GLU A 234 -19.82 -0.72 -18.31
N GLN A 235 -18.78 -1.51 -18.06
CA GLN A 235 -17.43 -1.28 -18.59
C GLN A 235 -17.37 -1.37 -20.12
N VAL A 236 -18.13 -2.28 -20.71
CA VAL A 236 -18.23 -2.40 -22.17
C VAL A 236 -18.88 -1.13 -22.74
N GLN A 237 -19.97 -0.64 -22.14
CA GLN A 237 -20.60 0.59 -22.59
C GLN A 237 -19.67 1.80 -22.43
N GLU A 238 -18.94 1.90 -21.31
CA GLU A 238 -17.97 2.97 -21.08
C GLU A 238 -16.85 2.96 -22.14
N LEU A 239 -16.29 1.78 -22.47
CA LEU A 239 -15.28 1.65 -23.52
C LEU A 239 -15.83 2.02 -24.90
N LEU A 240 -17.05 1.58 -25.24
CA LEU A 240 -17.71 1.93 -26.50
C LEU A 240 -17.92 3.45 -26.63
N GLN A 241 -18.36 4.12 -25.56
CA GLN A 241 -18.47 5.59 -25.52
C GLN A 241 -17.11 6.29 -25.72
N ASN A 242 -16.03 5.68 -25.23
CA ASN A 242 -14.66 6.15 -25.41
C ASN A 242 -14.02 5.74 -26.75
N GLY A 243 -14.82 5.28 -27.72
CA GLY A 243 -14.39 5.01 -29.09
C GLY A 243 -13.73 3.64 -29.31
N TYR A 244 -13.90 2.71 -28.37
CA TYR A 244 -13.59 1.30 -28.61
C TYR A 244 -14.68 0.65 -29.48
N LYS A 245 -14.35 -0.50 -30.09
CA LYS A 245 -15.25 -1.30 -30.91
C LYS A 245 -15.13 -2.76 -30.52
N ILE A 246 -16.24 -3.49 -30.60
CA ILE A 246 -16.24 -4.95 -30.46
C ILE A 246 -15.79 -5.56 -31.78
N SER A 247 -14.78 -6.42 -31.73
CA SER A 247 -14.30 -7.19 -32.89
C SER A 247 -13.93 -8.60 -32.45
N SER A 248 -14.31 -9.58 -33.27
CA SER A 248 -14.20 -11.00 -32.94
C SER A 248 -12.92 -11.59 -33.52
N HIS A 249 -12.05 -12.13 -32.67
CA HIS A 249 -10.75 -12.68 -33.06
C HIS A 249 -10.47 -14.03 -32.41
N ILE A 250 -9.64 -14.84 -33.06
CA ILE A 250 -9.14 -16.10 -32.48
C ILE A 250 -7.91 -15.77 -31.62
N GLY A 251 -7.84 -16.26 -30.37
CA GLY A 251 -6.70 -16.06 -29.46
C GLY A 251 -5.38 -16.68 -29.97
N LEU A 252 -4.22 -16.25 -29.44
CA LEU A 252 -2.89 -16.63 -29.94
C LEU A 252 -2.65 -18.14 -30.07
N TYR A 253 -3.23 -18.94 -29.19
CA TYR A 253 -3.07 -20.40 -29.20
C TYR A 253 -4.01 -21.12 -30.19
N GLY A 254 -4.78 -20.37 -30.99
CA GLY A 254 -5.91 -20.91 -31.74
C GLY A 254 -7.15 -21.02 -30.86
N GLY A 255 -8.11 -21.85 -31.27
CA GLY A 255 -9.35 -22.07 -30.54
C GLY A 255 -10.56 -21.38 -31.17
N ARG A 256 -11.59 -21.16 -30.35
CA ARG A 256 -12.82 -20.49 -30.77
C ARG A 256 -12.56 -18.99 -31.00
N GLN A 257 -13.37 -18.41 -31.86
CA GLN A 257 -13.40 -16.96 -32.02
C GLN A 257 -14.06 -16.35 -30.78
N GLU A 258 -13.42 -15.34 -30.21
CA GLU A 258 -13.86 -14.63 -29.00
C GLU A 258 -14.00 -13.14 -29.32
N ASP A 259 -14.88 -12.47 -28.59
CA ASP A 259 -15.08 -11.03 -28.74
C ASP A 259 -14.06 -10.24 -27.91
N TYR A 260 -13.51 -9.20 -28.53
CA TYR A 260 -12.59 -8.27 -27.91
C TYR A 260 -13.10 -6.84 -28.08
N VAL A 261 -12.89 -6.01 -27.05
CA VAL A 261 -13.17 -4.57 -27.08
C VAL A 261 -11.86 -3.85 -27.36
N LEU A 262 -11.72 -3.27 -28.56
CA LEU A 262 -10.47 -2.75 -29.11
C LEU A 262 -10.58 -1.27 -29.49
N LYS A 263 -9.50 -0.51 -29.33
CA LYS A 263 -9.37 0.84 -29.89
C LYS A 263 -8.19 0.91 -30.85
N SER A 264 -8.42 0.46 -32.08
CA SER A 264 -7.44 0.55 -33.18
C SER A 264 -7.21 2.00 -33.59
N ARG A 265 -6.00 2.31 -34.07
CA ARG A 265 -5.67 3.64 -34.60
C ARG A 265 -6.29 3.81 -35.99
N SER A 266 -6.53 5.06 -36.42
CA SER A 266 -7.26 5.39 -37.65
C SER A 266 -6.71 4.78 -38.94
N ASN A 267 -5.44 4.37 -38.96
CA ASN A 267 -4.76 3.80 -40.13
C ASN A 267 -4.41 2.31 -39.99
N GLU A 268 -4.96 1.62 -39.00
CA GLU A 268 -4.65 0.22 -38.69
C GLU A 268 -5.91 -0.64 -38.73
N SER A 269 -5.81 -1.87 -39.24
CA SER A 269 -6.96 -2.81 -39.18
C SER A 269 -7.09 -3.42 -37.79
N ASP A 270 -8.32 -3.65 -37.32
CA ASP A 270 -8.58 -4.29 -36.00
C ASP A 270 -7.86 -5.64 -35.86
N THR A 271 -7.75 -6.39 -36.97
CA THR A 271 -7.01 -7.65 -37.00
C THR A 271 -5.51 -7.46 -36.78
N HIS A 272 -4.92 -6.41 -37.36
CA HIS A 272 -3.50 -6.11 -37.17
C HIS A 272 -3.24 -5.70 -35.72
N PHE A 273 -4.03 -4.73 -35.24
CA PHE A 273 -3.96 -4.23 -33.87
C PHE A 273 -4.09 -5.37 -32.84
N PHE A 274 -5.11 -6.22 -33.01
CA PHE A 274 -5.33 -7.38 -32.14
C PHE A 274 -4.11 -8.30 -32.10
N VAL A 275 -3.54 -8.65 -33.25
CA VAL A 275 -2.41 -9.59 -33.32
C VAL A 275 -1.17 -9.00 -32.66
N VAL A 276 -0.86 -7.73 -32.94
CA VAL A 276 0.25 -7.02 -32.31
C VAL A 276 0.09 -7.02 -30.79
N LYS A 277 -1.09 -6.64 -30.29
CA LYS A 277 -1.40 -6.58 -28.86
C LYS A 277 -1.39 -7.94 -28.18
N ALA A 278 -1.91 -8.98 -28.83
CA ALA A 278 -1.89 -10.32 -28.28
C ALA A 278 -0.44 -10.84 -28.16
N ILE A 279 0.43 -10.57 -29.14
CA ILE A 279 1.85 -10.95 -29.09
C ILE A 279 2.59 -10.12 -28.04
N GLU A 280 2.33 -8.83 -27.94
CA GLU A 280 2.87 -7.95 -26.89
C GLU A 280 2.55 -8.51 -25.49
N GLU A 281 1.28 -8.84 -25.22
CA GLU A 281 0.84 -9.40 -23.94
C GLU A 281 1.53 -10.74 -23.63
N TYR A 282 1.79 -11.56 -24.66
CA TYR A 282 2.52 -12.80 -24.49
C TYR A 282 4.01 -12.57 -24.16
N ILE A 283 4.68 -11.66 -24.87
CA ILE A 283 6.12 -11.38 -24.71
C ILE A 283 6.40 -10.71 -23.36
N LYS A 284 5.54 -9.80 -22.90
CA LYS A 284 5.65 -9.10 -21.61
C LYS A 284 5.73 -10.04 -20.40
N LYS A 285 5.34 -11.31 -20.55
CA LYS A 285 5.47 -12.33 -19.50
C LYS A 285 6.91 -12.80 -19.27
N TYR A 286 7.81 -12.56 -20.25
CA TYR A 286 9.14 -13.17 -20.28
C TYR A 286 10.27 -12.20 -20.64
N ALA A 287 9.99 -11.07 -21.30
CA ALA A 287 10.99 -10.13 -21.80
C ALA A 287 11.19 -8.92 -20.87
N ASP A 288 12.42 -8.38 -20.87
CA ASP A 288 12.81 -7.23 -20.04
C ASP A 288 12.24 -5.89 -20.54
N ASP A 289 12.15 -5.72 -21.86
CA ASP A 289 11.63 -4.52 -22.53
C ASP A 289 10.87 -4.91 -23.81
N VAL A 290 9.74 -4.26 -24.07
CA VAL A 290 8.91 -4.46 -25.26
C VAL A 290 8.43 -3.11 -25.78
N LYS A 291 8.74 -2.82 -27.05
CA LYS A 291 8.40 -1.58 -27.74
C LYS A 291 7.57 -1.87 -28.98
N LEU A 292 6.51 -1.09 -29.17
CA LEU A 292 5.67 -1.12 -30.38
C LEU A 292 6.00 0.06 -31.29
N TYR A 293 6.03 -0.17 -32.61
CA TYR A 293 6.28 0.87 -33.60
C TYR A 293 5.21 0.85 -34.69
N GLU A 294 4.94 2.01 -35.30
CA GLU A 294 3.88 2.14 -36.30
C GLU A 294 4.38 2.09 -37.76
N LYS A 295 5.49 2.78 -38.06
CA LYS A 295 5.95 2.98 -39.45
C LYS A 295 7.47 2.96 -39.60
N SER A 296 8.20 3.42 -38.59
CA SER A 296 9.65 3.62 -38.66
C SER A 296 10.46 2.36 -38.34
N ASN A 297 9.82 1.28 -37.89
CA ASN A 297 10.49 0.06 -37.41
C ASN A 297 9.58 -1.17 -37.48
N ALA A 298 10.06 -2.33 -37.00
CA ALA A 298 9.23 -3.52 -36.80
C ALA A 298 8.07 -3.25 -35.83
N ASP A 299 6.91 -3.86 -36.06
CA ASP A 299 5.71 -3.64 -35.21
C ASP A 299 5.97 -3.92 -33.73
N ILE A 300 6.78 -4.95 -33.43
CA ILE A 300 7.18 -5.30 -32.06
C ILE A 300 8.68 -5.49 -32.03
N VAL A 301 9.35 -4.86 -31.07
CA VAL A 301 10.76 -5.09 -30.77
C VAL A 301 10.88 -5.37 -29.29
N PHE A 302 11.56 -6.45 -28.91
CA PHE A 302 11.77 -6.79 -27.51
C PHE A 302 13.20 -7.24 -27.24
N THR A 303 13.62 -7.11 -25.99
CA THR A 303 14.92 -7.60 -25.52
C THR A 303 14.74 -8.79 -24.59
N SER A 304 15.52 -9.84 -24.83
CA SER A 304 15.65 -10.99 -23.94
C SER A 304 17.13 -11.24 -23.68
N GLY A 305 17.61 -10.87 -22.50
CA GLY A 305 19.04 -10.91 -22.18
C GLY A 305 19.86 -9.98 -23.07
N LYS A 306 20.78 -10.53 -23.87
CA LYS A 306 21.61 -9.75 -24.82
C LYS A 306 21.00 -9.62 -26.22
N ASN A 307 19.92 -10.34 -26.50
CA ASN A 307 19.34 -10.42 -27.84
C ASN A 307 18.23 -9.37 -28.00
N THR A 308 18.29 -8.62 -29.08
CA THR A 308 17.20 -7.73 -29.52
C THR A 308 16.49 -8.38 -30.69
N VAL A 309 15.20 -8.67 -30.53
CA VAL A 309 14.41 -9.41 -31.50
C VAL A 309 13.28 -8.55 -32.04
N ALA A 310 13.04 -8.60 -33.34
CA ALA A 310 12.00 -7.85 -34.02
C ALA A 310 10.92 -8.76 -34.65
N ILE A 311 9.66 -8.36 -34.57
CA ILE A 311 8.52 -9.06 -35.16
C ILE A 311 7.72 -8.08 -36.01
N GLU A 312 7.50 -8.44 -37.27
CA GLU A 312 6.63 -7.71 -38.19
C GLU A 312 5.34 -8.50 -38.42
N VAL A 313 4.18 -7.87 -38.24
CA VAL A 313 2.86 -8.50 -38.31
C VAL A 313 2.17 -8.15 -39.62
N GLU A 314 1.77 -9.17 -40.37
CA GLU A 314 1.23 -9.03 -41.72
C GLU A 314 -0.17 -9.63 -41.85
N THR A 315 -1.16 -8.76 -42.07
CA THR A 315 -2.58 -9.14 -42.14
C THR A 315 -3.14 -9.24 -43.57
N GLY A 316 -2.29 -9.01 -44.59
CA GLY A 316 -2.57 -9.37 -45.98
C GLY A 316 -3.07 -8.26 -46.91
N ARG A 317 -2.92 -6.97 -46.56
CA ARG A 317 -3.34 -5.83 -47.41
C ARG A 317 -2.20 -5.00 -48.05
N ASN A 318 -0.94 -5.41 -47.92
CA ASN A 318 0.21 -4.58 -48.34
C ASN A 318 0.58 -4.73 -49.83
N LYS A 319 0.91 -3.60 -50.47
CA LYS A 319 1.45 -3.51 -51.84
C LYS A 319 2.89 -4.07 -51.87
N LYS A 320 3.24 -4.85 -52.91
CA LYS A 320 4.54 -5.56 -53.04
C LYS A 320 5.79 -4.65 -52.86
N VAL A 321 5.72 -3.39 -53.29
CA VAL A 321 6.87 -2.45 -53.29
C VAL A 321 7.31 -2.02 -51.89
N ASP A 322 6.40 -2.05 -50.91
CA ASP A 322 6.67 -1.61 -49.53
C ASP A 322 7.46 -2.67 -48.71
N ILE A 323 7.19 -3.94 -48.99
CA ILE A 323 7.76 -5.09 -48.26
C ILE A 323 9.27 -5.19 -48.47
N THR A 324 9.77 -4.98 -49.69
CA THR A 324 11.21 -5.13 -49.99
C THR A 324 12.06 -4.10 -49.26
N ASN A 325 11.60 -2.84 -49.18
CA ASN A 325 12.26 -1.79 -48.43
C ASN A 325 12.24 -2.08 -46.92
N LYS A 326 11.10 -2.54 -46.40
CA LYS A 326 10.97 -2.90 -44.98
C LYS A 326 11.90 -4.06 -44.61
N VAL A 327 11.98 -5.09 -45.44
CA VAL A 327 12.89 -6.24 -45.25
C VAL A 327 14.36 -5.81 -45.25
N HIS A 328 14.75 -4.89 -46.14
CA HIS A 328 16.11 -4.36 -46.15
C HIS A 328 16.45 -3.65 -44.83
N LEU A 329 15.52 -2.81 -44.34
CA LEU A 329 15.66 -2.12 -43.05
C LEU A 329 15.78 -3.09 -41.87
N LEU A 330 14.94 -4.14 -41.84
CA LEU A 330 14.94 -5.14 -40.77
C LEU A 330 16.24 -5.94 -40.76
N LYS A 331 16.74 -6.37 -41.94
CA LYS A 331 18.03 -7.06 -42.07
C LYS A 331 19.19 -6.17 -41.62
N GLN A 332 19.18 -4.88 -41.97
CA GLN A 332 20.22 -3.94 -41.56
C GLN A 332 20.25 -3.72 -40.04
N ARG A 333 19.07 -3.67 -39.39
CA ARG A 333 18.97 -3.35 -37.96
C ARG A 333 19.08 -4.56 -37.04
N TYR A 334 18.53 -5.71 -37.45
CA TYR A 334 18.34 -6.89 -36.58
C TYR A 334 19.07 -8.13 -37.10
N GLY A 335 19.72 -8.07 -38.27
CA GLY A 335 20.42 -9.23 -38.84
C GLY A 335 19.46 -10.40 -39.10
N THR A 336 19.65 -11.49 -38.36
CA THR A 336 18.81 -12.70 -38.39
C THR A 336 17.77 -12.76 -37.28
N ASP A 337 17.82 -11.84 -36.30
CA ASP A 337 16.94 -11.84 -35.12
C ASP A 337 15.63 -11.09 -35.39
N TRP A 338 14.98 -11.43 -36.50
CA TRP A 338 13.66 -10.92 -36.83
C TRP A 338 12.85 -11.92 -37.68
N PHE A 339 11.52 -11.87 -37.57
CA PHE A 339 10.63 -12.73 -38.37
C PHE A 339 9.26 -12.08 -38.61
N PHE A 340 8.57 -12.56 -39.64
CA PHE A 340 7.19 -12.21 -39.95
C PHE A 340 6.19 -13.06 -39.18
N VAL A 341 5.08 -12.45 -38.80
CA VAL A 341 3.88 -13.13 -38.31
C VAL A 341 2.71 -12.85 -39.23
N VAL A 342 2.15 -13.90 -39.82
CA VAL A 342 0.99 -13.80 -40.71
C VAL A 342 -0.27 -14.38 -40.08
N THR A 343 -1.41 -13.78 -40.40
CA THR A 343 -2.72 -14.25 -39.91
C THR A 343 -3.35 -15.34 -40.77
N ARG A 344 -2.97 -15.42 -42.05
CA ARG A 344 -3.51 -16.37 -43.04
C ARG A 344 -2.42 -17.30 -43.55
N TRP A 345 -2.73 -18.57 -43.72
CA TRP A 345 -1.76 -19.58 -44.17
C TRP A 345 -1.26 -19.30 -45.59
N GLN A 346 -2.11 -18.77 -46.48
CA GLN A 346 -1.72 -18.40 -47.85
C GLN A 346 -0.64 -17.32 -47.88
N ASN A 347 -0.59 -16.48 -46.85
CA ASN A 347 0.44 -15.45 -46.73
C ASN A 347 1.77 -16.03 -46.23
N LYS A 348 1.78 -17.20 -45.58
CA LYS A 348 3.04 -17.78 -45.07
C LYS A 348 4.01 -18.02 -46.23
N GLU A 349 3.55 -18.70 -47.26
CA GLU A 349 4.33 -19.01 -48.46
C GLU A 349 4.78 -17.73 -49.19
N LYS A 350 3.89 -16.73 -49.29
CA LYS A 350 4.20 -15.42 -49.87
C LYS A 350 5.31 -14.68 -49.11
N TYR A 351 5.32 -14.68 -47.77
CA TYR A 351 6.28 -13.89 -46.99
C TYR A 351 7.57 -14.67 -46.67
N SER A 352 7.52 -16.01 -46.70
CA SER A 352 8.69 -16.88 -46.56
C SER A 352 9.80 -16.62 -47.58
N GLN A 353 9.48 -16.05 -48.74
CA GLN A 353 10.48 -15.65 -49.74
C GLN A 353 11.34 -14.44 -49.30
N TYR A 354 10.87 -13.64 -48.34
CA TYR A 354 11.53 -12.41 -47.90
C TYR A 354 12.25 -12.56 -46.55
N GLY A 355 11.74 -13.42 -45.68
CA GLY A 355 12.28 -13.68 -44.34
C GLY A 355 11.55 -14.81 -43.66
N GLU A 356 12.06 -15.23 -42.50
CA GLU A 356 11.41 -16.28 -41.72
C GLU A 356 9.98 -15.87 -41.35
N THR A 357 9.01 -16.77 -41.53
CA THR A 357 7.59 -16.41 -41.45
C THR A 357 6.81 -17.49 -40.71
N PHE A 358 5.97 -17.05 -39.77
CA PHE A 358 5.19 -17.93 -38.93
C PHE A 358 3.71 -17.53 -38.91
N LEU A 359 2.85 -18.52 -38.78
CA LEU A 359 1.45 -18.28 -38.45
C LEU A 359 1.37 -17.77 -37.02
N ARG A 360 0.42 -16.88 -36.79
CA ARG A 360 0.03 -16.38 -35.46
C ARG A 360 -0.01 -17.46 -34.37
N LYS A 361 -0.51 -18.67 -34.67
CA LYS A 361 -0.60 -19.81 -33.72
C LYS A 361 0.74 -20.44 -33.34
N GLU A 362 1.76 -20.26 -34.17
CA GLU A 362 3.10 -20.82 -33.97
C GLU A 362 3.96 -19.91 -33.08
N VAL A 363 3.62 -18.62 -33.00
CA VAL A 363 4.37 -17.58 -32.30
C VAL A 363 4.72 -17.96 -30.85
N PRO A 364 3.77 -18.43 -30.01
CA PRO A 364 4.10 -18.78 -28.62
C PRO A 364 5.18 -19.86 -28.51
N ALA A 365 5.12 -20.88 -29.37
CA ALA A 365 6.06 -22.00 -29.36
C ALA A 365 7.47 -21.58 -29.80
N ILE A 366 7.56 -20.72 -30.83
CA ILE A 366 8.84 -20.22 -31.35
C ILE A 366 9.51 -19.31 -30.34
N LEU A 367 8.75 -18.37 -29.77
CA LEU A 367 9.26 -17.44 -28.78
C LEU A 367 9.80 -18.18 -27.54
N LYS A 368 9.05 -19.16 -27.03
CA LYS A 368 9.53 -20.03 -25.95
C LYS A 368 10.81 -20.76 -26.33
N LYS A 369 10.79 -21.48 -27.46
CA LYS A 369 11.91 -22.34 -27.88
C LYS A 369 13.21 -21.54 -28.13
N ARG A 370 13.11 -20.34 -28.72
CA ARG A 370 14.28 -19.60 -29.19
C ARG A 370 14.79 -18.54 -28.22
N TYR A 371 13.90 -17.90 -27.48
CA TYR A 371 14.25 -16.66 -26.77
C TYR A 371 13.97 -16.69 -25.26
N PHE A 372 13.14 -17.62 -24.76
CA PHE A 372 12.76 -17.65 -23.34
C PHE A 372 13.16 -18.94 -22.58
N PHE A 373 13.39 -20.07 -23.27
CA PHE A 373 13.84 -21.35 -22.68
C PHE A 373 15.26 -21.75 -23.13
N GLN A 374 16.22 -20.83 -23.03
CA GLN A 374 17.64 -21.19 -23.02
C GLN A 374 18.17 -21.04 -21.59
N SER A 375 17.96 -22.06 -20.76
CA SER A 375 18.65 -22.17 -19.48
C SER A 375 19.71 -23.26 -19.58
N SER A 376 20.93 -22.84 -19.24
CA SER A 376 22.02 -23.66 -18.74
C SER A 376 21.54 -24.81 -17.84
N ASN A 377 22.25 -25.92 -17.96
CA ASN A 377 22.03 -27.23 -17.38
C ASN A 377 22.19 -27.30 -15.84
N SER A 378 21.74 -26.30 -15.09
CA SER A 378 21.94 -26.19 -13.65
C SER A 378 20.74 -25.57 -12.95
N ASP A 379 19.60 -26.25 -12.97
CA ASP A 379 18.50 -26.06 -12.00
C ASP A 379 17.46 -27.20 -12.10
N GLN A 380 17.93 -28.45 -12.15
CA GLN A 380 17.07 -29.64 -12.07
C GLN A 380 16.68 -30.04 -10.63
N ASN A 381 16.78 -29.15 -9.65
CA ASN A 381 16.39 -29.46 -8.27
C ASN A 381 15.54 -28.34 -7.66
N LYS A 382 14.36 -28.09 -8.23
CA LYS A 382 13.19 -27.49 -7.55
C LYS A 382 11.98 -27.44 -8.46
N LEU A 383 11.42 -28.61 -8.81
CA LEU A 383 10.04 -28.75 -9.28
C LEU A 383 9.64 -30.21 -9.02
N LYS A 384 8.97 -30.46 -7.89
CA LYS A 384 8.25 -31.72 -7.68
C LYS A 384 7.02 -31.73 -8.61
N PRO A 385 6.69 -32.88 -9.23
CA PRO A 385 5.58 -32.98 -10.16
C PRO A 385 4.25 -33.08 -9.40
N HIS A 386 3.31 -32.18 -9.67
CA HIS A 386 1.89 -32.52 -9.49
C HIS A 386 1.44 -33.28 -10.74
N SER A 387 1.42 -34.60 -10.60
CA SER A 387 0.83 -35.54 -11.56
C SER A 387 -0.66 -35.27 -11.72
N LEU A 388 -1.08 -35.03 -12.97
CA LEU A 388 -2.40 -35.42 -13.43
C LEU A 388 -2.50 -36.96 -13.34
N GLY A 389 -3.51 -37.46 -12.64
CA GLY A 389 -3.95 -38.85 -12.77
C GLY A 389 -4.35 -39.49 -11.45
N ASP A 390 -5.61 -39.29 -11.04
CA ASP A 390 -6.40 -40.43 -10.60
C ASP A 390 -7.87 -40.23 -10.98
N LYS A 391 -8.19 -40.72 -12.18
CA LYS A 391 -9.57 -40.96 -12.63
C LYS A 391 -10.05 -42.24 -11.94
N ASN A 392 -10.55 -42.15 -10.71
CA ASN A 392 -11.44 -43.15 -10.09
C ASN A 392 -11.85 -42.71 -8.68
N LYS A 393 -12.83 -41.78 -8.57
CA LYS A 393 -13.71 -41.60 -7.39
C LYS A 393 -14.75 -40.49 -7.68
N LEU A 394 -15.47 -40.63 -8.79
CA LEU A 394 -16.63 -39.79 -9.14
C LEU A 394 -17.73 -40.71 -9.68
N LYS A 395 -18.16 -41.66 -8.86
CA LYS A 395 -19.47 -42.34 -8.94
C LYS A 395 -19.83 -42.70 -7.50
N GLN A 396 -21.06 -42.38 -7.09
CA GLN A 396 -21.59 -42.38 -5.71
C GLN A 396 -21.13 -41.12 -4.95
N ASN A 397 -21.93 -40.08 -4.71
CA ASN A 397 -23.33 -40.07 -4.31
C ASN A 397 -24.10 -38.93 -5.00
N PHE A 398 -25.06 -39.30 -5.84
CA PHE A 398 -26.18 -38.48 -6.25
C PHE A 398 -27.40 -39.19 -5.68
N PHE A 399 -27.98 -38.69 -4.59
CA PHE A 399 -29.36 -38.96 -4.18
C PHE A 399 -29.77 -37.92 -3.11
N GLU A 400 -30.73 -37.07 -3.51
CA GLU A 400 -31.88 -36.62 -2.71
C GLU A 400 -31.66 -35.70 -1.47
N VAL A 401 -32.51 -34.72 -1.15
CA VAL A 401 -33.64 -34.05 -1.80
C VAL A 401 -34.03 -32.86 -0.89
N GLN A 402 -34.50 -31.77 -1.52
CA GLN A 402 -35.54 -30.83 -1.06
C GLN A 402 -35.40 -29.92 0.19
N THR A 403 -35.46 -28.62 -0.13
CA THR A 403 -36.34 -27.54 0.39
C THR A 403 -36.60 -27.39 1.89
N ALA A 404 -36.35 -26.17 2.40
CA ALA A 404 -37.39 -25.34 3.02
C ALA A 404 -36.96 -23.86 3.05
N ARG A 405 -37.59 -23.06 2.18
CA ARG A 405 -37.89 -21.64 2.43
C ARG A 405 -39.03 -21.60 3.46
N GLU A 406 -39.12 -20.48 4.19
CA GLU A 406 -40.15 -20.10 5.17
C GLU A 406 -39.88 -20.52 6.62
N VAL A 407 -39.42 -19.57 7.46
CA VAL A 407 -40.06 -18.96 8.66
C VAL A 407 -39.14 -17.76 9.00
N TYR A 408 -39.48 -16.48 9.09
CA TYR A 408 -40.60 -15.76 9.71
C TYR A 408 -40.87 -14.45 8.95
N ARG A 409 -42.14 -14.15 8.69
CA ARG A 409 -42.66 -12.83 8.33
C ARG A 409 -44.01 -12.65 9.02
N THR A 410 -44.00 -11.93 10.13
CA THR A 410 -45.13 -11.31 10.88
C THR A 410 -44.46 -10.67 12.11
N ASP A 411 -44.70 -9.47 12.62
CA ASP A 411 -45.53 -8.32 12.31
C ASP A 411 -44.84 -7.17 13.08
N SER A 412 -44.71 -5.97 12.52
CA SER A 412 -45.38 -4.81 13.14
C SER A 412 -45.29 -3.62 12.19
N LYS A 413 -46.47 -3.10 11.89
CA LYS A 413 -46.73 -1.86 11.18
C LYS A 413 -46.51 -0.66 12.10
N HIS A 414 -46.38 0.50 11.45
CA HIS A 414 -46.45 1.88 11.94
C HIS A 414 -45.13 2.51 12.35
N PHE A 415 -44.59 3.36 11.47
CA PHE A 415 -44.51 4.80 11.73
C PHE A 415 -44.38 5.55 10.38
N GLU A 416 -45.32 6.45 10.11
CA GLU A 416 -45.26 7.42 9.00
C GLU A 416 -44.22 8.52 9.28
N PRO A 417 -43.69 9.20 8.25
CA PRO A 417 -42.71 10.26 8.41
C PRO A 417 -43.39 11.59 8.77
N LEU A 418 -42.87 12.30 9.78
CA LEU A 418 -43.28 13.67 10.10
C LEU A 418 -42.50 14.66 9.23
N GLU A 419 -43.22 15.38 8.38
CA GLU A 419 -42.80 16.58 7.68
C GLU A 419 -42.73 17.82 8.60
N ASP A 420 -41.94 18.77 8.12
CA ASP A 420 -41.64 20.13 8.56
C ASP A 420 -42.66 20.89 9.42
N LYS A 421 -42.12 21.62 10.40
CA LYS A 421 -42.67 22.91 10.82
C LYS A 421 -41.57 23.98 10.89
N HIS A 422 -41.61 24.86 9.89
CA HIS A 422 -41.21 26.24 9.99
C HIS A 422 -41.86 26.92 11.20
N GLU A 423 -41.08 27.66 11.99
CA GLU A 423 -41.62 28.80 12.72
C GLU A 423 -40.64 29.98 12.68
N THR A 424 -41.12 31.02 12.02
CA THR A 424 -40.55 32.35 11.87
C THR A 424 -40.92 33.23 13.07
N SER A 425 -39.99 34.03 13.59
CA SER A 425 -40.33 35.31 14.24
C SER A 425 -39.23 36.38 14.08
N LYS A 426 -39.51 37.33 13.17
CA LYS A 426 -39.37 38.80 13.24
C LYS A 426 -38.36 39.39 14.26
N GLN A 427 -37.30 40.06 13.79
CA GLN A 427 -37.19 41.51 13.48
C GLN A 427 -37.22 42.46 14.68
N THR A 428 -36.09 43.15 14.92
CA THR A 428 -35.92 44.62 15.07
C THR A 428 -34.42 44.93 14.98
N GLY A 429 -33.92 45.68 13.98
CA GLY A 429 -33.56 47.11 14.09
C GLY A 429 -32.32 47.29 15.00
N GLY A 430 -31.10 47.58 14.56
CA GLY A 430 -30.67 48.64 13.66
C GLY A 430 -29.78 49.59 14.47
N HIS A 431 -28.49 49.71 14.14
CA HIS A 431 -27.73 50.98 14.09
C HIS A 431 -26.23 50.77 13.84
N HIS A 432 -25.74 51.57 12.89
CA HIS A 432 -24.35 51.96 12.66
C HIS A 432 -23.62 52.39 13.95
N GLU A 433 -22.33 52.06 14.05
CA GLU A 433 -21.28 53.08 14.18
C GLU A 433 -19.87 52.51 13.96
N THR A 434 -19.21 53.03 12.94
CA THR A 434 -17.76 53.04 12.73
C THR A 434 -17.05 53.84 13.83
N ARG A 435 -15.91 53.36 14.33
CA ARG A 435 -14.81 54.26 14.73
C ARG A 435 -13.43 53.58 14.69
N GLN A 436 -12.57 54.19 13.87
CA GLN A 436 -11.11 54.08 13.89
C GLN A 436 -10.53 54.76 15.13
N ASN A 437 -9.38 54.26 15.61
CA ASN A 437 -8.15 55.04 15.90
C ASN A 437 -7.08 54.07 16.44
N LYS A 438 -5.95 53.86 15.77
CA LYS A 438 -4.73 54.70 15.60
C LYS A 438 -3.87 54.85 16.86
N CYS A 439 -2.58 54.51 16.66
CA CYS A 439 -1.37 55.11 17.24
C CYS A 439 -1.11 54.78 18.73
N THR A 440 0.08 54.50 19.25
CA THR A 440 1.51 54.78 18.92
C THR A 440 2.32 53.97 19.97
N GLY A 441 3.52 53.43 19.79
CA GLY A 441 4.77 54.06 19.33
C GLY A 441 5.68 54.40 20.53
N LYS A 442 6.94 53.89 20.48
CA LYS A 442 8.15 54.22 21.29
C LYS A 442 8.34 53.55 22.66
N GLN A 443 9.54 53.39 23.21
CA GLN A 443 10.93 53.08 22.80
C GLN A 443 11.79 53.27 24.08
N ALA A 444 12.73 52.35 24.33
CA ALA A 444 14.07 52.51 24.94
C ALA A 444 14.29 53.18 26.33
N ASN A 445 14.95 52.48 27.25
CA ASN A 445 16.36 52.64 27.71
C ASN A 445 16.59 51.90 29.05
N LYS A 446 17.54 50.95 29.17
CA LYS A 446 19.00 51.03 29.48
C LYS A 446 19.40 51.25 30.95
N ASN A 447 20.23 50.30 31.40
CA ASN A 447 21.36 50.36 32.37
C ASN A 447 21.09 50.37 33.90
N ASN A 448 21.59 49.35 34.60
CA ASN A 448 22.80 49.48 35.46
C ASN A 448 23.31 48.15 36.09
N LEU A 449 24.62 47.91 35.91
CA LEU A 449 25.67 47.50 36.88
C LEU A 449 25.49 46.25 37.79
N ARG A 450 26.11 45.12 37.39
CA ARG A 450 27.29 44.37 37.95
C ARG A 450 27.55 44.24 39.50
N PRO A 451 28.43 43.31 39.97
CA PRO A 451 28.06 42.05 40.65
C PRO A 451 28.72 41.83 42.05
N GLU A 452 28.36 40.76 42.77
CA GLU A 452 29.19 40.23 43.87
C GLU A 452 29.38 38.71 43.78
N GLN A 453 30.64 38.29 43.77
CA GLN A 453 31.13 36.95 44.11
C GLN A 453 31.75 37.03 45.51
N THR A 454 31.45 36.08 46.41
CA THR A 454 32.40 35.61 47.42
C THR A 454 32.15 34.14 47.82
N ASN A 455 32.95 33.26 47.24
CA ASN A 455 33.75 32.19 47.87
C ASN A 455 33.54 31.89 49.38
N ARG A 456 33.25 30.62 49.76
CA ARG A 456 34.17 29.71 50.50
C ARG A 456 33.52 28.45 51.13
N ARG A 457 34.23 27.33 50.90
CA ARG A 457 34.61 26.22 51.80
C ARG A 457 33.65 25.04 52.08
N LYS A 458 34.12 23.86 51.64
CA LYS A 458 33.94 22.52 52.25
C LYS A 458 34.55 22.48 53.67
N PRO A 459 34.16 21.48 54.48
CA PRO A 459 35.13 20.43 54.82
C PRO A 459 34.58 19.00 54.68
N ASP A 460 35.53 18.07 54.56
CA ASP A 460 35.37 16.62 54.58
C ASP A 460 34.78 16.09 55.90
N ASN A 461 34.07 14.96 55.84
CA ASN A 461 34.24 13.94 56.87
C ASN A 461 33.96 12.52 56.35
N LYS A 462 34.85 11.63 56.78
CA LYS A 462 34.89 10.19 56.57
C LYS A 462 33.71 9.47 57.23
N LYS A 463 33.10 8.52 56.54
CA LYS A 463 33.04 7.08 56.89
C LYS A 463 32.38 6.29 55.78
#